data_AF-A0A0J1ATC5-F1
#
_entry.id   AF-A0A0J1ATC5-F1
#
_cell.length_a   1.000
_cell.length_b   1.000
_cell.length_c   1.000
_cell.angle_alpha   90.00
_cell.angle_beta   90.00
_cell.angle_gamma   90.00
#
_symmetry.space_group_name_H-M   'P 1'
#
loop_
_entity.id
_entity.type
_entity.pdbx_description
1 polymer ?
#
loop_
_entity_poly.entity_id
_entity_poly.type
_entity_poly.pdbx_seq_one_letter_code
_entity_poly.pdbx_strand_id
1 'polypeptide(L)'
;MLKRAAAYKAALALCAVYGLLYTISRSPSKTAHSVGLSDACAAWHPGAEDPPDCLRAKQFREFQEFHASGAGAQFETHNRRALLAAERCALGITTCPERPLILIDYHYWWRSNRDMWGPGETVWGWTAIDGMREAGFLPIFINGRDEKGFMQTWALARALPSSVHAYLTDANAAVRCLLDPRCVRPADYVPHKNASLRFPDAPDDDVGVLPAWRVFGVHFWGARPQTWQGTQHPCRDWGQCGDEEWAYHPLGNKWVLTPYAYPGHTQIAMSVEQACSALPPTPRSERAAADGVLILAKLPLYFHLGWFKETLHALGRVRDAIAPTKLWTTANSNDIDKFPLPDALTQLGKHDPEEYARLLARSKVLLGVGFPVISPTPYEALCRGVPVVLPYSHHEKPTPDGWNMYHGWSYQHGPVMALGEPYAYSYNVHDPDDLVDKLLRALRTPIEPFIPPEMTTAAVYARVREVLTHDWEGEYDRIVAGRGMPRYPDIMVDKCFNGEHVAPCSGKYPMP
;
A
#
# COMPACT_ATOMS: atom_id res chain seq x y z
N MET A 1 13.29 42.30 -11.69
CA MET A 1 13.54 41.40 -10.53
C MET A 1 12.67 41.73 -9.31
N LEU A 2 12.52 42.99 -8.89
CA LEU A 2 11.70 43.36 -7.71
C LEU A 2 10.21 42.94 -7.76
N LYS A 3 9.56 42.97 -8.93
CA LYS A 3 8.16 42.50 -9.08
C LYS A 3 7.99 40.98 -8.90
N ARG A 4 9.02 40.18 -9.22
CA ARG A 4 8.99 38.71 -9.02
C ARG A 4 9.19 38.34 -7.55
N ALA A 5 9.98 39.11 -6.80
CA ALA A 5 10.17 38.90 -5.36
C ALA A 5 8.90 39.21 -4.54
N ALA A 6 8.12 40.22 -4.95
CA ALA A 6 6.84 40.54 -4.32
C ALA A 6 5.78 39.45 -4.56
N ALA A 7 5.69 38.91 -5.78
CA ALA A 7 4.79 37.81 -6.11
C ALA A 7 5.13 36.52 -5.33
N TYR A 8 6.42 36.25 -5.12
CA TYR A 8 6.87 35.08 -4.36
C TYR A 8 6.56 35.19 -2.86
N LYS A 9 6.70 36.39 -2.27
CA LYS A 9 6.31 36.65 -0.88
C LYS A 9 4.79 36.57 -0.68
N ALA A 10 4.00 37.04 -1.64
CA ALA A 10 2.54 36.92 -1.60
C ALA A 10 2.08 35.46 -1.70
N ALA A 11 2.71 34.66 -2.56
CA ALA A 11 2.42 33.22 -2.68
C ALA A 11 2.77 32.44 -1.39
N LEU A 12 3.91 32.75 -0.75
CA LEU A 12 4.30 32.14 0.53
C LEU A 12 3.34 32.51 1.68
N ALA A 13 2.85 33.76 1.71
CA ALA A 13 1.87 34.20 2.69
C ALA A 13 0.50 33.51 2.47
N LEU A 14 0.08 33.33 1.22
CA LEU A 14 -1.15 32.59 0.88
C LEU A 14 -1.04 31.10 1.26
N CYS A 15 0.10 30.44 1.02
CA CYS A 15 0.32 29.06 1.46
C CYS A 15 0.32 28.92 2.99
N ALA A 16 0.86 29.91 3.73
CA ALA A 16 0.82 29.91 5.19
C ALA A 16 -0.60 30.09 5.74
N VAL A 17 -1.42 30.92 5.09
CA VAL A 17 -2.83 31.14 5.48
C VAL A 17 -3.70 29.93 5.12
N TYR A 18 -3.51 29.31 3.96
CA TYR A 18 -4.21 28.06 3.60
C TYR A 18 -3.79 26.88 4.48
N GLY A 19 -2.52 26.80 4.87
CA GLY A 19 -2.02 25.80 5.82
C GLY A 19 -2.58 25.98 7.23
N LEU A 20 -2.91 27.21 7.65
CA LEU A 20 -3.54 27.49 8.96
C LEU A 20 -5.06 27.30 8.93
N LEU A 21 -5.73 27.55 7.80
CA LEU A 21 -7.18 27.39 7.67
C LEU A 21 -7.59 25.92 7.49
N TYR A 22 -6.71 25.07 6.95
CA TYR A 22 -6.96 23.63 6.86
C TYR A 22 -6.99 22.94 8.23
N THR A 23 -6.38 23.54 9.27
CA THR A 23 -6.34 23.01 10.64
C THR A 23 -7.50 23.47 11.54
N ILE A 24 -8.35 24.43 11.13
CA ILE A 24 -9.31 25.08 12.04
C ILE A 24 -10.79 24.69 11.78
N SER A 25 -11.12 23.98 10.70
CA SER A 25 -12.53 23.66 10.36
C SER A 25 -12.81 22.17 10.17
N ARG A 26 -12.50 21.35 11.18
CA ARG A 26 -13.15 20.03 11.32
C ARG A 26 -13.80 19.98 12.70
N SER A 27 -15.13 20.09 12.70
CA SER A 27 -15.94 19.80 13.87
C SER A 27 -15.64 18.36 14.32
N PRO A 28 -15.29 18.10 15.59
CA PRO A 28 -15.01 16.75 16.04
C PRO A 28 -16.28 15.91 15.86
N SER A 29 -16.20 14.91 14.99
CA SER A 29 -17.21 13.86 14.90
C SER A 29 -17.42 13.27 16.30
N LYS A 30 -18.62 13.38 16.84
CA LYS A 30 -19.01 12.96 18.20
C LYS A 30 -19.09 11.44 18.39
N THR A 31 -18.36 10.66 17.61
CA THR A 31 -18.41 9.18 17.63
C THR A 31 -17.02 8.53 17.81
N ALA A 32 -16.08 9.24 18.44
CA ALA A 32 -14.97 8.54 19.08
C ALA A 32 -15.55 7.75 20.26
N HIS A 33 -15.73 6.45 20.08
CA HIS A 33 -15.88 5.52 21.19
C HIS A 33 -14.66 5.73 22.08
N SER A 34 -14.82 6.48 23.18
CA SER A 34 -13.85 6.47 24.26
C SER A 34 -13.90 5.07 24.84
N VAL A 35 -13.06 4.17 24.34
CA VAL A 35 -12.67 2.98 25.09
C VAL A 35 -12.21 3.53 26.44
N GLY A 36 -13.01 3.27 27.47
CA GLY A 36 -12.87 3.92 28.77
C GLY A 36 -11.44 3.72 29.25
N LEU A 37 -10.69 4.81 29.37
CA LEU A 37 -9.43 4.82 30.10
C LEU A 37 -9.71 4.18 31.46
N SER A 38 -8.88 3.21 31.88
CA SER A 38 -9.09 2.54 33.15
C SER A 38 -9.23 3.58 34.28
N ASP A 39 -10.15 3.33 35.20
CA ASP A 39 -10.38 4.21 36.36
C ASP A 39 -9.11 4.45 37.18
N ALA A 40 -8.09 3.59 37.04
CA ALA A 40 -6.78 3.70 37.67
C ALA A 40 -6.05 5.03 37.39
N CYS A 41 -6.38 5.75 36.31
CA CYS A 41 -5.78 7.04 35.99
C CYS A 41 -6.64 8.27 36.35
N ALA A 42 -7.82 8.11 36.95
CA ALA A 42 -8.81 9.19 37.06
C ALA A 42 -8.31 10.46 37.77
N ALA A 43 -7.37 10.32 38.72
CA ALA A 43 -6.79 11.43 39.49
C ALA A 43 -5.30 11.68 39.17
N TRP A 44 -4.71 10.96 38.22
CA TRP A 44 -3.27 11.07 37.96
C TRP A 44 -2.92 12.36 37.21
N HIS A 45 -1.79 12.96 37.59
CA HIS A 45 -1.14 14.07 36.89
C HIS A 45 0.39 13.88 36.93
N PRO A 46 1.18 14.54 36.06
CA PRO A 46 2.62 14.29 35.93
C PRO A 46 3.47 14.40 37.21
N GLY A 47 3.01 15.21 38.16
CA GLY A 47 3.64 15.41 39.47
C GLY A 47 3.10 14.54 40.61
N ALA A 48 2.13 13.65 40.35
CA ALA A 48 1.64 12.69 41.33
C ALA A 48 2.53 11.43 41.36
N GLU A 49 2.36 10.61 42.40
CA GLU A 49 2.83 9.23 42.40
C GLU A 49 2.09 8.44 41.32
N ASP A 50 2.79 7.59 40.57
CA ASP A 50 2.23 6.84 39.45
C ASP A 50 1.48 5.60 39.97
N PRO A 51 0.15 5.48 39.76
CA PRO A 51 -0.56 4.27 40.10
C PRO A 51 -0.03 3.09 39.28
N PRO A 52 0.13 1.88 39.86
CA PRO A 52 0.71 0.72 39.17
C PRO A 52 0.01 0.38 37.84
N ASP A 53 -1.32 0.54 37.80
CA ASP A 53 -2.15 0.20 36.64
C ASP A 53 -2.53 1.43 35.79
N CYS A 54 -1.93 2.59 36.06
CA CYS A 54 -2.21 3.78 35.26
C CYS A 54 -1.34 3.80 33.99
N LEU A 55 -1.92 3.32 32.89
CA LEU A 55 -1.25 3.29 31.58
C LEU A 55 -0.74 4.67 31.14
N ARG A 56 -1.51 5.73 31.37
CA ARG A 56 -1.14 7.10 31.01
C ARG A 56 0.12 7.58 31.75
N ALA A 57 0.24 7.22 33.03
CA ALA A 57 1.42 7.51 33.81
C ALA A 57 2.65 6.80 33.22
N LYS A 58 2.51 5.50 32.96
CA LYS A 58 3.57 4.69 32.34
C LYS A 58 4.01 5.25 30.98
N GLN A 59 3.07 5.55 30.10
CA GLN A 59 3.36 6.17 28.80
C GLN A 59 4.09 7.50 28.94
N PHE A 60 3.65 8.35 29.87
CA PHE A 60 4.31 9.64 30.10
C PHE A 60 5.77 9.47 30.56
N ARG A 61 6.04 8.53 31.47
CA ARG A 61 7.43 8.23 31.91
C ARG A 61 8.30 7.72 30.76
N GLU A 62 7.78 6.82 29.94
CA GLU A 62 8.44 6.35 28.71
C GLU A 62 8.82 7.53 27.79
N PHE A 63 7.93 8.52 27.60
CA PHE A 63 8.25 9.72 26.83
C PHE A 63 9.34 10.58 27.47
N GLN A 64 9.32 10.77 28.79
CA GLN A 64 10.36 11.55 29.49
C GLN A 64 11.74 10.90 29.35
N GLU A 65 11.81 9.58 29.52
CA GLU A 65 13.05 8.81 29.32
C GLU A 65 13.53 8.87 27.86
N PHE A 66 12.60 8.70 26.91
CA PHE A 66 12.90 8.82 25.49
C PHE A 66 13.47 10.21 25.14
N HIS A 67 12.87 11.29 25.65
CA HIS A 67 13.38 12.65 25.44
C HIS A 67 14.76 12.86 26.08
N ALA A 68 14.97 12.35 27.30
CA ALA A 68 16.23 12.45 28.02
C ALA A 68 17.38 11.72 27.30
N SER A 69 17.08 10.64 26.58
CA SER A 69 18.07 9.90 25.78
C SER A 69 18.61 10.68 24.57
N GLY A 70 17.90 11.74 24.15
CA GLY A 70 18.21 12.46 22.91
C GLY A 70 17.83 11.71 21.63
N ALA A 71 17.30 10.49 21.73
CA ALA A 71 16.89 9.68 20.57
C ALA A 71 15.72 10.29 19.78
N GLY A 72 15.04 11.32 20.29
CA GLY A 72 14.05 12.08 19.51
C GLY A 72 14.67 12.98 18.43
N ALA A 73 15.94 13.39 18.59
CA ALA A 73 16.54 14.47 17.80
C ALA A 73 16.74 14.11 16.33
N GLN A 74 17.08 12.84 16.03
CA GLN A 74 17.30 12.34 14.67
C GLN A 74 16.03 12.11 13.86
N PHE A 75 14.84 12.13 14.49
CA PHE A 75 13.59 11.91 13.78
C PHE A 75 13.22 13.11 12.90
N GLU A 76 12.63 12.81 11.74
CA GLU A 76 12.08 13.84 10.85
C GLU A 76 10.99 14.66 11.56
N THR A 77 10.76 15.89 11.10
CA THR A 77 9.83 16.85 11.75
C THR A 77 8.42 16.27 11.94
N HIS A 78 7.90 15.48 11.00
CA HIS A 78 6.57 14.90 11.11
C HIS A 78 6.50 13.85 12.23
N ASN A 79 7.53 13.02 12.40
CA ASN A 79 7.62 12.04 13.49
C ASN A 79 7.72 12.72 14.85
N ARG A 80 8.52 13.79 14.97
CA ARG A 80 8.60 14.58 16.21
C ARG A 80 7.24 15.17 16.60
N ARG A 81 6.44 15.62 15.62
CA ARG A 81 5.07 16.10 15.88
C ARG A 81 4.14 14.98 16.35
N ALA A 82 4.23 13.80 15.75
CA ALA A 82 3.46 12.63 16.16
C ALA A 82 3.83 12.18 17.59
N LEU A 83 5.13 12.14 17.92
CA LEU A 83 5.60 11.85 19.29
C LEU A 83 5.09 12.86 20.31
N LEU A 84 5.18 14.17 20.00
CA LEU A 84 4.63 15.22 20.86
C LEU A 84 3.10 15.09 21.03
N ALA A 85 2.38 14.72 19.96
CA ALA A 85 0.94 14.49 20.04
C ALA A 85 0.60 13.27 20.91
N ALA A 86 1.40 12.21 20.84
CA ALA A 86 1.25 11.01 21.68
C ALA A 86 1.60 11.28 23.15
N GLU A 87 2.55 12.16 23.43
CA GLU A 87 2.82 12.61 24.80
C GLU A 87 1.63 13.42 25.35
N ARG A 88 1.04 14.31 24.54
CA ARG A 88 -0.17 15.06 24.91
C ARG A 88 -1.37 14.15 25.17
N CYS A 89 -1.43 13.02 24.47
CA CYS A 89 -2.37 11.94 24.72
C CYS A 89 -2.18 11.31 26.11
N ALA A 90 -0.95 10.91 26.44
CA ALA A 90 -0.62 10.40 27.77
C ALA A 90 -0.98 11.41 28.88
N LEU A 91 -0.80 12.71 28.60
CA LEU A 91 -1.21 13.81 29.49
C LEU A 91 -2.73 14.08 29.52
N GLY A 92 -3.54 13.42 28.68
CA GLY A 92 -4.99 13.62 28.63
C GLY A 92 -5.39 14.99 28.10
N ILE A 93 -4.46 15.71 27.49
CA ILE A 93 -4.68 17.02 26.86
C ILE A 93 -5.41 16.85 25.52
N THR A 94 -5.22 15.71 24.88
CA THR A 94 -5.82 15.38 23.59
C THR A 94 -6.37 13.96 23.64
N THR A 95 -7.58 13.77 23.12
CA THR A 95 -8.22 12.45 23.03
C THR A 95 -7.61 11.66 21.88
N CYS A 96 -7.30 10.39 22.14
CA CYS A 96 -6.78 9.46 21.14
C CYS A 96 -6.97 8.01 21.63
N PRO A 97 -6.68 7.01 20.76
CA PRO A 97 -6.66 5.61 21.16
C PRO A 97 -5.69 5.36 22.33
N GLU A 98 -5.99 4.33 23.12
CA GLU A 98 -5.21 3.94 24.31
C GLU A 98 -3.71 3.85 24.01
N ARG A 99 -3.36 3.23 22.88
CA ARG A 99 -2.00 3.17 22.35
C ARG A 99 -2.03 3.90 21.01
N PRO A 100 -1.57 5.14 20.92
CA PRO A 100 -1.84 5.95 19.73
C PRO A 100 -0.81 5.75 18.61
N LEU A 101 0.37 5.17 18.87
CA LEU A 101 1.44 5.10 17.87
C LEU A 101 1.31 3.91 16.94
N ILE A 102 1.42 4.14 15.63
CA ILE A 102 1.59 3.08 14.63
C ILE A 102 2.99 3.23 14.06
N LEU A 103 3.85 2.23 14.27
CA LEU A 103 5.20 2.23 13.71
C LEU A 103 5.13 1.72 12.27
N ILE A 104 5.65 2.48 11.31
CA ILE A 104 5.61 2.14 9.89
C ILE A 104 7.02 2.24 9.33
N ASP A 105 7.56 1.11 8.86
CA ASP A 105 8.83 1.11 8.14
C ASP A 105 8.78 0.48 6.75
N TYR A 106 7.57 0.12 6.30
CA TYR A 106 7.34 -0.23 4.91
C TYR A 106 7.70 0.94 4.00
N HIS A 107 8.76 0.76 3.19
CA HIS A 107 9.39 1.83 2.43
C HIS A 107 8.41 2.61 1.53
N TYR A 108 7.46 1.94 0.90
CA TYR A 108 6.53 2.62 -0.01
C TYR A 108 5.56 3.54 0.73
N TRP A 109 5.19 3.22 1.97
CA TRP A 109 4.35 4.06 2.83
C TRP A 109 5.16 5.15 3.53
N TRP A 110 6.42 4.89 3.90
CA TRP A 110 7.36 5.95 4.28
C TRP A 110 7.47 6.99 3.15
N ARG A 111 7.57 6.53 1.90
CA ARG A 111 7.57 7.40 0.72
C ARG A 111 6.23 8.12 0.54
N SER A 112 5.11 7.48 0.80
CA SER A 112 3.78 8.11 0.77
C SER A 112 3.70 9.34 1.66
N ASN A 113 4.32 9.32 2.83
CA ASN A 113 4.33 10.48 3.71
C ASN A 113 5.19 11.66 3.19
N ARG A 114 6.05 11.45 2.18
CA ARG A 114 7.00 12.44 1.66
C ARG A 114 6.65 12.92 0.25
N ASP A 115 6.30 11.99 -0.63
CA ASP A 115 6.05 12.22 -2.03
C ASP A 115 4.56 12.10 -2.30
N MET A 116 4.01 13.02 -3.11
CA MET A 116 2.64 12.93 -3.64
C MET A 116 2.58 12.19 -5.00
N TRP A 117 3.63 11.45 -5.36
CA TRP A 117 3.67 10.60 -6.55
C TRP A 117 4.47 9.32 -6.31
N GLY A 118 4.05 8.22 -6.93
CA GLY A 118 4.76 6.96 -6.78
C GLY A 118 4.11 5.80 -7.53
N PRO A 119 4.64 4.58 -7.35
CA PRO A 119 4.00 3.36 -7.81
C PRO A 119 2.72 3.09 -6.99
N GLY A 120 1.97 2.04 -7.34
CA GLY A 120 0.66 1.76 -6.73
C GLY A 120 0.73 1.57 -5.21
N GLU A 121 1.85 1.04 -4.70
CA GLU A 121 2.12 0.89 -3.27
C GLU A 121 2.11 2.23 -2.53
N THR A 122 2.59 3.29 -3.18
CA THR A 122 2.62 4.64 -2.60
C THR A 122 1.23 5.28 -2.61
N VAL A 123 0.46 5.09 -3.68
CA VAL A 123 -0.94 5.56 -3.77
C VAL A 123 -1.78 4.91 -2.68
N TRP A 124 -1.64 3.59 -2.51
CA TRP A 124 -2.29 2.85 -1.44
C TRP A 124 -1.91 3.36 -0.04
N GLY A 125 -0.61 3.61 0.18
CA GLY A 125 -0.11 4.13 1.44
C GLY A 125 -0.75 5.45 1.86
N TRP A 126 -1.00 6.39 0.95
CA TRP A 126 -1.63 7.67 1.30
C TRP A 126 -3.01 7.48 1.94
N THR A 127 -3.88 6.71 1.30
CA THR A 127 -5.25 6.52 1.82
C THR A 127 -5.23 5.77 3.14
N ALA A 128 -4.38 4.75 3.28
CA ALA A 128 -4.27 4.00 4.53
C ALA A 128 -3.78 4.89 5.69
N ILE A 129 -2.75 5.71 5.43
CA ILE A 129 -2.18 6.65 6.42
C ILE A 129 -3.22 7.71 6.83
N ASP A 130 -3.96 8.27 5.89
CA ASP A 130 -4.97 9.27 6.22
C ASP A 130 -6.15 8.66 6.97
N GLY A 131 -6.52 7.40 6.67
CA GLY A 131 -7.46 6.63 7.47
C GLY A 131 -6.98 6.39 8.91
N MET A 132 -5.69 6.12 9.11
CA MET A 132 -5.11 5.96 10.46
C MET A 132 -5.22 7.26 11.26
N ARG A 133 -4.86 8.39 10.62
CA ARG A 133 -4.96 9.73 11.22
C ARG A 133 -6.40 10.10 11.53
N GLU A 134 -7.33 9.77 10.63
CA GLU A 134 -8.76 10.00 10.86
C GLU A 134 -9.27 9.20 12.07
N ALA A 135 -8.82 7.95 12.22
CA ALA A 135 -9.15 7.11 13.36
C ALA A 135 -8.42 7.52 14.66
N GLY A 136 -7.65 8.62 14.66
CA GLY A 136 -7.00 9.18 15.84
C GLY A 136 -5.62 8.61 16.15
N PHE A 137 -5.09 7.72 15.30
CA PHE A 137 -3.75 7.17 15.46
C PHE A 137 -2.67 8.12 14.91
N LEU A 138 -1.44 7.90 15.36
CA LEU A 138 -0.28 8.74 15.11
C LEU A 138 0.82 7.91 14.45
N PRO A 139 0.85 7.82 13.11
CA PRO A 139 1.87 7.08 12.40
C PRO A 139 3.28 7.69 12.58
N ILE A 140 4.26 6.83 12.84
CA ILE A 140 5.69 7.14 12.85
C ILE A 140 6.35 6.43 11.66
N PHE A 141 7.00 7.19 10.78
CA PHE A 141 7.60 6.67 9.56
C PHE A 141 9.11 6.55 9.68
N ILE A 142 9.65 5.34 9.52
CA ILE A 142 11.08 5.05 9.50
C ILE A 142 11.40 4.41 8.15
N ASN A 143 12.56 4.66 7.57
CA ASN A 143 12.90 4.05 6.29
C ASN A 143 13.45 2.63 6.50
N GLY A 144 12.61 1.60 6.40
CA GLY A 144 12.99 0.19 6.57
C GLY A 144 13.68 -0.44 5.35
N ARG A 145 14.43 0.33 4.54
CA ARG A 145 15.19 -0.26 3.40
C ARG A 145 16.45 -0.98 3.83
N ASP A 146 16.98 -0.67 5.01
CA ASP A 146 18.21 -1.21 5.52
C ASP A 146 18.07 -1.65 6.98
N GLU A 147 19.09 -2.37 7.46
CA GLU A 147 19.14 -2.86 8.83
C GLU A 147 19.06 -1.75 9.87
N LYS A 148 19.63 -0.58 9.57
CA LYS A 148 19.58 0.58 10.47
C LYS A 148 18.15 1.07 10.66
N GLY A 149 17.34 1.09 9.60
CA GLY A 149 15.93 1.42 9.65
C GLY A 149 15.16 0.49 10.58
N PHE A 150 15.29 -0.82 10.41
CA PHE A 150 14.64 -1.81 11.26
C PHE A 150 15.04 -1.67 12.74
N MET A 151 16.34 -1.56 13.01
CA MET A 151 16.83 -1.40 14.37
C MET A 151 16.35 -0.10 15.02
N GLN A 152 16.20 0.98 14.25
CA GLN A 152 15.60 2.23 14.74
C GLN A 152 14.13 2.04 15.10
N THR A 153 13.36 1.30 14.28
CA THR A 153 11.96 0.99 14.60
C THR A 153 11.83 0.17 15.88
N TRP A 154 12.66 -0.86 16.04
CA TRP A 154 12.60 -1.73 17.22
C TRP A 154 13.08 -1.02 18.48
N ALA A 155 14.12 -0.18 18.38
CA ALA A 155 14.55 0.66 19.49
C ALA A 155 13.44 1.62 19.94
N LEU A 156 12.68 2.20 19.01
CA LEU A 156 11.53 3.04 19.34
C LEU A 156 10.40 2.23 20.00
N ALA A 157 10.14 1.01 19.53
CA ALA A 157 9.18 0.12 20.16
C ALA A 157 9.55 -0.23 21.61
N ARG A 158 10.85 -0.44 21.88
CA ARG A 158 11.38 -0.66 23.24
C ARG A 158 11.36 0.58 24.12
N ALA A 159 11.54 1.76 23.54
CA ALA A 159 11.49 3.02 24.28
C ALA A 159 10.06 3.42 24.66
N LEU A 160 9.06 3.08 23.84
CA LEU A 160 7.66 3.51 24.02
C LEU A 160 6.66 2.32 23.96
N PRO A 161 6.92 1.19 24.63
CA PRO A 161 6.14 -0.05 24.44
C PRO A 161 4.68 0.11 24.81
N SER A 162 4.36 0.99 25.78
CA SER A 162 2.99 1.22 26.22
C SER A 162 2.21 2.13 25.27
N SER A 163 2.88 2.82 24.34
CA SER A 163 2.25 3.73 23.38
C SER A 163 2.08 3.12 21.98
N VAL A 164 2.81 2.03 21.67
CA VAL A 164 2.73 1.36 20.35
C VAL A 164 1.46 0.52 20.24
N HIS A 165 0.67 0.78 19.22
CA HIS A 165 -0.53 0.04 18.84
C HIS A 165 -0.19 -1.16 17.95
N ALA A 166 0.52 -0.86 16.86
CA ALA A 166 0.86 -1.80 15.80
C ALA A 166 2.19 -1.42 15.14
N TYR A 167 2.83 -2.42 14.56
CA TYR A 167 4.02 -2.29 13.75
C TYR A 167 3.73 -2.81 12.33
N LEU A 168 3.70 -1.90 11.36
CA LEU A 168 3.39 -2.17 9.96
C LEU A 168 4.69 -2.14 9.15
N THR A 169 5.14 -3.29 8.67
CA THR A 169 6.40 -3.45 7.96
C THR A 169 6.21 -4.18 6.64
N ASP A 170 7.21 -4.21 5.78
CA ASP A 170 7.17 -5.09 4.60
C ASP A 170 6.93 -6.54 5.06
N ALA A 171 6.09 -7.32 4.37
CA ALA A 171 5.79 -8.68 4.84
C ALA A 171 7.05 -9.58 4.96
N ASN A 172 8.09 -9.29 4.20
CA ASN A 172 9.40 -9.93 4.29
C ASN A 172 10.15 -9.50 5.57
N ALA A 173 10.09 -8.21 5.90
CA ALA A 173 10.63 -7.68 7.14
C ALA A 173 9.84 -8.13 8.38
N ALA A 174 8.54 -8.42 8.25
CA ALA A 174 7.74 -9.05 9.30
C ALA A 174 8.30 -10.44 9.65
N VAL A 175 8.62 -11.26 8.64
CA VAL A 175 9.29 -12.57 8.84
C VAL A 175 10.59 -12.40 9.63
N ARG A 176 11.42 -11.44 9.21
CA ARG A 176 12.68 -11.13 9.92
C ARG A 176 12.42 -10.74 11.38
N CYS A 177 11.48 -9.84 11.64
CA CYS A 177 11.13 -9.42 13.00
C CYS A 177 10.68 -10.60 13.86
N LEU A 178 9.79 -11.45 13.35
CA LEU A 178 9.22 -12.58 14.10
C LEU A 178 10.24 -13.71 14.36
N LEU A 179 11.34 -13.74 13.60
CA LEU A 179 12.47 -14.64 13.80
C LEU A 179 13.59 -14.03 14.65
N ASP A 180 13.54 -12.73 14.99
CA ASP A 180 14.62 -12.03 15.70
C ASP A 180 14.20 -11.70 17.15
N PRO A 181 14.92 -12.22 18.17
CA PRO A 181 14.59 -11.98 19.58
C PRO A 181 14.72 -10.51 20.00
N ARG A 182 15.30 -9.65 19.16
CA ARG A 182 15.38 -8.20 19.39
C ARG A 182 14.11 -7.45 18.98
N CYS A 183 13.24 -8.05 18.17
CA CYS A 183 11.99 -7.43 17.73
C CYS A 183 10.80 -7.82 18.62
N VAL A 184 10.57 -9.13 18.77
CA VAL A 184 9.40 -9.66 19.49
C VAL A 184 9.74 -10.07 20.92
N ARG A 185 8.72 -10.07 21.79
CA ARG A 185 8.89 -10.47 23.19
C ARG A 185 9.32 -11.94 23.31
N PRO A 186 10.09 -12.31 24.36
CA PRO A 186 10.59 -13.68 24.53
C PRO A 186 9.51 -14.78 24.47
N ALA A 187 8.31 -14.49 24.96
CA ALA A 187 7.18 -15.44 24.95
C ALA A 187 6.67 -15.78 23.54
N ASP A 188 6.92 -14.90 22.56
CA ASP A 188 6.43 -15.04 21.20
C ASP A 188 7.58 -15.39 20.22
N TYR A 189 8.83 -15.34 20.68
CA TYR A 189 9.99 -15.76 19.90
C TYR A 189 10.07 -17.29 19.86
N VAL A 190 10.05 -17.85 18.65
CA VAL A 190 10.24 -19.28 18.45
C VAL A 190 11.50 -19.54 17.63
N PRO A 191 12.61 -19.97 18.26
CA PRO A 191 13.88 -20.14 17.58
C PRO A 191 13.81 -21.29 16.56
N HIS A 192 14.48 -21.11 15.43
CA HIS A 192 14.63 -22.17 14.43
C HIS A 192 15.38 -23.38 15.00
N LYS A 193 15.06 -24.60 14.57
CA LYS A 193 15.73 -25.80 15.11
C LYS A 193 17.24 -25.82 14.82
N ASN A 194 17.67 -25.34 13.65
CA ASN A 194 19.07 -25.23 13.30
C ASN A 194 19.68 -23.96 13.90
N ALA A 195 20.66 -24.11 14.80
CA ALA A 195 21.33 -23.02 15.49
C ALA A 195 22.07 -22.05 14.55
N SER A 196 22.54 -22.50 13.38
CA SER A 196 23.21 -21.63 12.41
C SER A 196 22.26 -20.68 11.68
N LEU A 197 20.94 -20.91 11.80
CA LEU A 197 19.87 -20.12 11.18
C LEU A 197 19.05 -19.37 12.23
N ARG A 198 19.60 -19.23 13.45
CA ARG A 198 19.02 -18.39 14.50
C ARG A 198 19.70 -17.04 14.46
N PHE A 199 18.93 -16.00 14.76
CA PHE A 199 19.55 -14.75 15.18
C PHE A 199 20.28 -14.99 16.52
N PRO A 200 21.39 -14.29 16.78
CA PRO A 200 22.03 -14.32 18.09
C PRO A 200 21.02 -13.96 19.18
N ASP A 201 21.22 -14.52 20.37
CA ASP A 201 20.43 -14.11 21.53
C ASP A 201 20.59 -12.59 21.74
N ALA A 202 19.46 -11.93 22.01
CA ALA A 202 19.45 -10.51 22.31
C ALA A 202 20.03 -10.29 23.73
N PRO A 203 21.01 -9.38 23.91
CA PRO A 203 21.34 -8.88 25.24
C PRO A 203 20.10 -8.35 25.95
N ASP A 204 20.07 -8.39 27.29
CA ASP A 204 18.89 -8.03 28.10
C ASP A 204 18.31 -6.64 27.75
N ASP A 205 19.17 -5.68 27.37
CA ASP A 205 18.79 -4.31 26.98
C ASP A 205 18.31 -4.17 25.52
N ASP A 206 18.46 -5.22 24.71
CA ASP A 206 18.04 -5.27 23.30
C ASP A 206 16.90 -6.28 23.05
N VAL A 207 16.41 -6.97 24.09
CA VAL A 207 15.29 -7.91 23.99
C VAL A 207 14.04 -7.21 23.45
N GLY A 208 13.40 -7.84 22.48
CA GLY A 208 12.17 -7.36 21.87
C GLY A 208 11.02 -7.23 22.87
N VAL A 209 10.12 -6.29 22.60
CA VAL A 209 8.95 -6.02 23.47
C VAL A 209 7.64 -6.15 22.72
N LEU A 210 7.68 -6.24 21.38
CA LEU A 210 6.47 -6.34 20.58
C LEU A 210 5.86 -7.72 20.75
N PRO A 211 4.59 -7.83 21.13
CA PRO A 211 3.88 -9.09 20.96
C PRO A 211 3.70 -9.36 19.45
N ALA A 212 3.81 -10.63 19.05
CA ALA A 212 3.75 -11.03 17.65
C ALA A 212 2.45 -10.57 16.97
N TRP A 213 1.35 -10.50 17.70
CA TRP A 213 0.05 -10.08 17.16
C TRP A 213 -0.03 -8.61 16.74
N ARG A 214 0.94 -7.77 17.15
CA ARG A 214 1.05 -6.37 16.72
C ARG A 214 1.92 -6.18 15.48
N VAL A 215 2.61 -7.22 15.03
CA VAL A 215 3.43 -7.16 13.83
C VAL A 215 2.55 -7.49 12.63
N PHE A 216 2.44 -6.57 11.69
CA PHE A 216 1.69 -6.77 10.45
C PHE A 216 2.63 -6.69 9.26
N GLY A 217 2.48 -7.66 8.36
CA GLY A 217 3.07 -7.58 7.04
C GLY A 217 2.23 -6.69 6.13
N VAL A 218 2.85 -5.78 5.40
CA VAL A 218 2.22 -4.96 4.38
C VAL A 218 2.74 -5.45 3.03
N HIS A 219 1.83 -5.89 2.15
CA HIS A 219 2.24 -6.44 0.85
C HIS A 219 1.22 -6.13 -0.24
N PHE A 220 1.63 -5.41 -1.28
CA PHE A 220 0.73 -5.00 -2.36
C PHE A 220 0.20 -6.17 -3.21
N TRP A 221 1.04 -7.19 -3.40
CA TRP A 221 0.80 -8.30 -4.33
C TRP A 221 0.12 -9.52 -3.71
N GLY A 222 -0.35 -9.40 -2.46
CA GLY A 222 -0.73 -10.55 -1.67
C GLY A 222 0.52 -11.30 -1.22
N ALA A 223 0.58 -11.66 0.04
CA ALA A 223 1.63 -12.52 0.51
C ALA A 223 1.29 -13.91 -0.07
N ARG A 224 1.81 -14.24 -1.25
CA ARG A 224 1.91 -15.60 -1.79
C ARG A 224 3.19 -15.64 -2.60
N PRO A 225 4.00 -16.71 -2.57
CA PRO A 225 5.20 -16.77 -3.36
C PRO A 225 4.79 -16.60 -4.80
N GLN A 226 5.31 -15.55 -5.41
CA GLN A 226 4.83 -15.13 -6.70
C GLN A 226 5.13 -16.24 -7.72
N THR A 227 4.10 -16.88 -8.25
CA THR A 227 4.19 -17.57 -9.55
C THR A 227 4.47 -16.59 -10.68
N TRP A 228 4.51 -15.27 -10.41
CA TRP A 228 4.83 -14.19 -11.35
C TRP A 228 6.20 -14.34 -12.04
N GLN A 229 7.12 -15.17 -11.56
CA GLN A 229 8.35 -15.49 -12.31
C GLN A 229 8.35 -16.90 -12.90
N GLY A 230 7.31 -17.70 -12.70
CA GLY A 230 7.26 -19.11 -13.14
C GLY A 230 8.30 -20.02 -12.47
N THR A 231 9.15 -19.47 -11.60
CA THR A 231 10.30 -20.16 -11.00
C THR A 231 10.02 -20.70 -9.61
N GLN A 232 9.02 -20.16 -8.89
CA GLN A 232 8.74 -20.53 -7.50
C GLN A 232 7.42 -21.31 -7.39
N HIS A 233 7.52 -22.57 -6.97
CA HIS A 233 6.40 -23.44 -6.65
C HIS A 233 6.21 -23.46 -5.12
N PRO A 234 5.08 -22.99 -4.55
CA PRO A 234 4.89 -22.87 -3.10
C PRO A 234 5.26 -24.13 -2.30
N CYS A 235 4.86 -25.31 -2.78
CA CYS A 235 5.23 -26.58 -2.13
C CYS A 235 6.74 -26.86 -2.15
N ARG A 236 7.36 -26.90 -3.34
CA ARG A 236 8.80 -27.18 -3.50
C ARG A 236 9.67 -26.12 -2.83
N ASP A 237 9.27 -24.86 -2.98
CA ASP A 237 10.11 -23.74 -2.63
C ASP A 237 9.82 -23.16 -1.26
N TRP A 238 8.73 -23.55 -0.61
CA TRP A 238 8.34 -22.99 0.68
C TRP A 238 7.74 -24.03 1.63
N GLY A 239 7.66 -25.31 1.23
CA GLY A 239 7.13 -26.39 2.06
C GLY A 239 5.64 -26.32 2.35
N GLN A 240 4.93 -25.40 1.71
CA GLN A 240 3.49 -25.21 1.88
C GLN A 240 2.80 -25.62 0.58
N CYS A 241 2.10 -26.75 0.63
CA CYS A 241 1.47 -27.37 -0.52
C CYS A 241 -0.04 -27.13 -0.49
N GLY A 242 -0.64 -26.80 -1.64
CA GLY A 242 -2.08 -26.59 -1.81
C GLY A 242 -2.46 -25.14 -2.16
N ASP A 243 -3.75 -24.94 -2.40
CA ASP A 243 -4.39 -23.62 -2.53
C ASP A 243 -4.81 -23.02 -1.17
N GLU A 244 -4.57 -23.73 -0.07
CA GLU A 244 -4.85 -23.29 1.30
C GLU A 244 -3.80 -22.31 1.87
N GLU A 245 -4.16 -21.66 2.97
CA GLU A 245 -3.60 -20.50 3.67
C GLU A 245 -2.06 -20.43 3.78
N TRP A 246 -1.36 -20.20 2.67
CA TRP A 246 0.03 -19.73 2.70
C TRP A 246 0.07 -18.35 3.38
N ALA A 247 1.01 -18.07 4.28
CA ALA A 247 1.16 -16.74 4.91
C ALA A 247 2.62 -16.38 5.27
N TYR A 248 3.03 -15.11 5.06
CA TYR A 248 4.29 -14.57 5.61
C TYR A 248 4.26 -14.44 7.14
N HIS A 249 3.10 -14.55 7.76
CA HIS A 249 2.92 -14.35 9.20
C HIS A 249 2.54 -15.69 9.87
N PRO A 250 3.16 -16.09 11.00
CA PRO A 250 2.90 -17.37 11.66
C PRO A 250 1.47 -17.45 12.21
N LEU A 251 0.84 -16.30 12.47
CA LEU A 251 -0.57 -16.22 12.88
C LEU A 251 -1.55 -16.32 11.69
N GLY A 252 -1.07 -16.35 10.45
CA GLY A 252 -1.88 -16.49 9.23
C GLY A 252 -2.08 -15.19 8.44
N ASN A 253 -2.76 -15.30 7.30
CA ASN A 253 -2.90 -14.21 6.31
C ASN A 253 -3.63 -12.97 6.81
N LYS A 254 -4.44 -13.10 7.86
CA LYS A 254 -5.13 -11.94 8.46
C LYS A 254 -4.16 -10.89 9.00
N TRP A 255 -2.92 -11.25 9.33
CA TRP A 255 -1.87 -10.32 9.73
C TRP A 255 -1.10 -9.71 8.55
N VAL A 256 -1.55 -9.98 7.32
CA VAL A 256 -1.02 -9.36 6.12
C VAL A 256 -2.05 -8.38 5.54
N LEU A 257 -1.68 -7.11 5.53
CA LEU A 257 -2.45 -6.02 4.96
C LEU A 257 -2.22 -5.95 3.44
N THR A 258 -3.30 -5.84 2.67
CA THR A 258 -3.27 -5.77 1.20
C THR A 258 -4.24 -4.74 0.64
N PRO A 259 -3.98 -4.14 -0.54
CA PRO A 259 -4.90 -3.19 -1.18
C PRO A 259 -6.12 -3.86 -1.83
N TYR A 260 -6.03 -5.16 -2.09
CA TYR A 260 -7.07 -5.95 -2.74
C TYR A 260 -7.51 -7.10 -1.84
N ALA A 261 -8.68 -7.67 -2.14
CA ALA A 261 -9.27 -8.79 -1.43
C ALA A 261 -8.57 -10.11 -1.81
N TYR A 262 -7.28 -10.23 -1.51
CA TYR A 262 -6.58 -11.51 -1.66
C TYR A 262 -7.18 -12.53 -0.67
N PRO A 263 -7.34 -13.80 -1.07
CA PRO A 263 -7.91 -14.82 -0.18
C PRO A 263 -7.19 -14.90 1.17
N GLY A 264 -7.95 -14.84 2.26
CA GLY A 264 -7.46 -14.91 3.65
C GLY A 264 -6.76 -13.66 4.19
N HIS A 265 -6.50 -12.66 3.35
CA HIS A 265 -5.77 -11.44 3.75
C HIS A 265 -6.69 -10.38 4.35
N THR A 266 -6.10 -9.47 5.14
CA THR A 266 -6.82 -8.30 5.62
C THR A 266 -6.72 -7.18 4.59
N GLN A 267 -7.82 -6.95 3.89
CA GLN A 267 -7.88 -5.88 2.91
C GLN A 267 -8.00 -4.52 3.59
N ILE A 268 -7.11 -3.60 3.23
CA ILE A 268 -7.27 -2.15 3.37
C ILE A 268 -7.25 -1.61 1.94
N ALA A 269 -8.41 -1.36 1.34
CA ALA A 269 -8.46 -0.90 -0.05
C ALA A 269 -7.71 0.43 -0.24
N MET A 270 -7.22 0.69 -1.45
CA MET A 270 -6.80 2.03 -1.84
C MET A 270 -8.01 2.87 -2.25
N SER A 271 -7.97 4.19 -2.01
CA SER A 271 -8.96 5.11 -2.58
C SER A 271 -8.33 5.89 -3.72
N VAL A 272 -9.05 5.99 -4.83
CA VAL A 272 -8.71 6.92 -5.91
C VAL A 272 -9.49 8.23 -5.79
N GLU A 273 -10.48 8.31 -4.91
CA GLU A 273 -11.48 9.38 -4.88
C GLU A 273 -10.86 10.77 -4.74
N GLN A 274 -9.89 10.95 -3.84
CA GLN A 274 -9.21 12.24 -3.67
C GLN A 274 -8.52 12.71 -4.97
N ALA A 275 -7.85 11.79 -5.68
CA ALA A 275 -7.22 12.10 -6.96
C ALA A 275 -8.27 12.38 -8.04
N CYS A 276 -9.42 11.72 -8.00
CA CYS A 276 -10.52 11.93 -8.94
C CYS A 276 -11.21 13.28 -8.72
N SER A 277 -11.44 13.67 -7.46
CA SER A 277 -12.07 14.95 -7.09
C SER A 277 -11.14 16.16 -7.21
N ALA A 278 -9.82 15.94 -7.40
CA ALA A 278 -8.86 17.01 -7.60
C ALA A 278 -9.05 17.78 -8.92
N LEU A 279 -9.73 17.16 -9.90
CA LEU A 279 -10.06 17.79 -11.18
C LEU A 279 -11.59 17.81 -11.39
N PRO A 280 -12.14 18.85 -12.03
CA PRO A 280 -13.55 18.84 -12.41
C PRO A 280 -13.82 17.69 -13.39
N PRO A 281 -15.00 17.04 -13.32
CA PRO A 281 -15.37 16.02 -14.28
C PRO A 281 -15.33 16.59 -15.71
N THR A 282 -14.64 15.89 -16.62
CA THR A 282 -14.68 16.24 -18.04
C THR A 282 -16.08 15.96 -18.60
N PRO A 283 -16.74 16.92 -19.27
CA PRO A 283 -18.03 16.67 -19.89
C PRO A 283 -17.98 15.57 -20.95
N ARG A 284 -19.06 14.79 -21.09
CA ARG A 284 -19.18 13.75 -22.12
C ARG A 284 -18.95 14.29 -23.54
N SER A 285 -19.40 15.51 -23.82
CA SER A 285 -19.21 16.17 -25.13
C SER A 285 -17.73 16.44 -25.43
N GLU A 286 -16.95 16.83 -24.43
CA GLU A 286 -15.50 17.06 -24.57
C GLU A 286 -14.76 15.73 -24.80
N ARG A 287 -15.12 14.66 -24.06
CA ARG A 287 -14.59 13.31 -24.31
C ARG A 287 -14.95 12.80 -25.71
N ALA A 288 -16.18 13.05 -26.17
CA ALA A 288 -16.62 12.64 -27.50
C ALA A 288 -15.82 13.36 -28.61
N ALA A 289 -15.44 14.63 -28.37
CA ALA A 289 -14.60 15.41 -29.27
C ALA A 289 -13.12 15.01 -29.24
N ALA A 290 -12.65 14.31 -28.19
CA ALA A 290 -11.28 13.82 -28.13
C ALA A 290 -10.98 12.82 -29.26
N ASP A 291 -9.79 12.89 -29.82
CA ASP A 291 -9.34 12.00 -30.90
C ASP A 291 -8.38 10.92 -30.40
N GLY A 292 -8.53 10.47 -29.13
CA GLY A 292 -7.53 9.60 -28.51
C GLY A 292 -8.04 8.43 -27.66
N VAL A 293 -7.43 7.27 -27.88
CA VAL A 293 -7.38 6.12 -26.97
C VAL A 293 -6.02 6.13 -26.30
N LEU A 294 -5.97 6.17 -24.97
CA LEU A 294 -4.72 6.20 -24.22
C LEU A 294 -4.24 4.78 -23.93
N ILE A 295 -2.99 4.47 -24.28
CA ILE A 295 -2.33 3.23 -23.90
C ILE A 295 -1.86 3.30 -22.45
N LEU A 296 -2.22 2.28 -21.66
CA LEU A 296 -1.68 2.05 -20.33
C LEU A 296 -0.26 1.49 -20.43
N ALA A 297 0.72 2.35 -20.71
CA ALA A 297 2.14 2.01 -20.66
C ALA A 297 2.99 3.27 -20.42
N LYS A 298 3.79 3.26 -19.33
CA LYS A 298 4.65 4.41 -18.98
C LYS A 298 6.11 4.22 -19.37
N LEU A 299 6.55 2.99 -19.65
CA LEU A 299 7.91 2.67 -20.06
C LEU A 299 7.90 2.02 -21.45
N PRO A 300 8.83 2.38 -22.35
CA PRO A 300 8.97 1.71 -23.65
C PRO A 300 9.18 0.19 -23.53
N LEU A 301 9.90 -0.26 -22.49
CA LEU A 301 10.08 -1.69 -22.20
C LEU A 301 8.76 -2.47 -22.10
N TYR A 302 7.66 -1.87 -21.65
CA TYR A 302 6.38 -2.58 -21.49
C TYR A 302 5.82 -3.13 -22.80
N PHE A 303 6.18 -2.51 -23.93
CA PHE A 303 5.80 -3.01 -25.25
C PHE A 303 6.61 -4.27 -25.65
N HIS A 304 7.69 -4.61 -24.96
CA HIS A 304 8.60 -5.70 -25.34
C HIS A 304 8.58 -6.91 -24.39
N LEU A 305 7.81 -6.84 -23.30
CA LEU A 305 7.74 -7.88 -22.27
C LEU A 305 6.65 -8.92 -22.57
N GLY A 306 6.84 -10.14 -22.08
CA GLY A 306 5.77 -11.15 -21.88
C GLY A 306 4.97 -11.57 -23.12
N TRP A 307 3.71 -11.94 -22.86
CA TRP A 307 2.65 -12.37 -23.79
C TRP A 307 1.94 -11.19 -24.48
N PHE A 308 2.63 -10.05 -24.54
CA PHE A 308 2.10 -8.78 -25.06
C PHE A 308 2.60 -8.47 -26.47
N LYS A 309 3.59 -9.23 -26.97
CA LYS A 309 4.09 -9.14 -28.35
C LYS A 309 2.95 -9.39 -29.35
N GLU A 310 2.04 -10.27 -29.00
CA GLU A 310 0.84 -10.64 -29.73
C GLU A 310 -0.09 -9.43 -29.90
N THR A 311 -0.26 -8.63 -28.84
CA THR A 311 -1.05 -7.38 -28.90
C THR A 311 -0.38 -6.35 -29.81
N LEU A 312 0.95 -6.27 -29.83
CA LEU A 312 1.66 -5.32 -30.70
C LEU A 312 1.38 -5.55 -32.18
N HIS A 313 1.30 -6.81 -32.60
CA HIS A 313 1.00 -7.16 -33.99
C HIS A 313 -0.40 -6.68 -34.41
N ALA A 314 -1.33 -6.55 -33.46
CA ALA A 314 -2.68 -6.05 -33.71
C ALA A 314 -2.76 -4.51 -33.77
N LEU A 315 -1.77 -3.76 -33.26
CA LEU A 315 -1.87 -2.28 -33.14
C LEU A 315 -2.07 -1.56 -34.47
N GLY A 316 -1.50 -2.06 -35.56
CA GLY A 316 -1.74 -1.51 -36.90
C GLY A 316 -3.20 -1.64 -37.32
N ARG A 317 -3.78 -2.83 -37.14
CA ARG A 317 -5.20 -3.09 -37.42
C ARG A 317 -6.11 -2.27 -36.50
N VAL A 318 -5.75 -2.15 -35.23
CA VAL A 318 -6.49 -1.33 -34.25
C VAL A 318 -6.50 0.13 -34.70
N ARG A 319 -5.34 0.70 -35.04
CA ARG A 319 -5.21 2.08 -35.54
C ARG A 319 -6.15 2.32 -36.73
N ASP A 320 -6.15 1.40 -37.70
CA ASP A 320 -6.96 1.53 -38.91
C ASP A 320 -8.46 1.44 -38.59
N ALA A 321 -8.85 0.55 -37.66
CA ALA A 321 -10.25 0.36 -37.26
C ALA A 321 -10.84 1.53 -36.47
N ILE A 322 -10.03 2.25 -35.67
CA ILE A 322 -10.52 3.35 -34.83
C ILE A 322 -10.39 4.73 -35.48
N ALA A 323 -9.83 4.81 -36.69
CA ALA A 323 -9.66 6.07 -37.42
C ALA A 323 -10.98 6.85 -37.52
N PRO A 324 -10.98 8.19 -37.32
CA PRO A 324 -9.82 9.08 -37.19
C PRO A 324 -9.23 9.18 -35.77
N THR A 325 -9.70 8.38 -34.81
CA THR A 325 -9.15 8.32 -33.44
C THR A 325 -7.71 7.78 -33.48
N LYS A 326 -6.84 8.31 -32.63
CA LYS A 326 -5.42 7.97 -32.51
C LYS A 326 -5.17 7.09 -31.29
N LEU A 327 -4.13 6.27 -31.37
CA LEU A 327 -3.57 5.57 -30.20
C LEU A 327 -2.49 6.47 -29.57
N TRP A 328 -2.71 6.91 -28.34
CA TRP A 328 -1.80 7.77 -27.60
C TRP A 328 -0.94 6.97 -26.64
N THR A 329 0.34 7.34 -26.51
CA THR A 329 1.22 6.79 -25.48
C THR A 329 1.98 7.90 -24.77
N THR A 330 2.13 7.76 -23.46
CA THR A 330 3.00 8.62 -22.63
C THR A 330 4.34 7.96 -22.34
N ALA A 331 4.60 6.77 -22.90
CA ALA A 331 5.87 6.10 -22.75
C ALA A 331 6.98 6.98 -23.32
N ASN A 332 7.88 7.43 -22.44
CA ASN A 332 9.05 8.21 -22.80
C ASN A 332 10.14 7.89 -21.78
N SER A 333 11.31 7.48 -22.26
CA SER A 333 12.47 7.21 -21.42
C SER A 333 13.76 7.26 -22.24
N ASN A 334 14.89 7.36 -21.55
CA ASN A 334 16.22 7.25 -22.15
C ASN A 334 16.47 5.87 -22.82
N ASP A 335 15.58 4.89 -22.64
CA ASP A 335 15.70 3.56 -23.22
C ASP A 335 14.87 3.39 -24.50
N ILE A 336 14.30 4.45 -25.09
CA ILE A 336 13.53 4.32 -26.34
C ILE A 336 14.37 3.76 -27.50
N ASP A 337 15.68 4.03 -27.50
CA ASP A 337 16.63 3.47 -28.48
C ASP A 337 16.80 1.96 -28.30
N LYS A 338 16.66 1.45 -27.06
CA LYS A 338 16.74 0.02 -26.75
C LYS A 338 15.40 -0.69 -26.95
N PHE A 339 14.31 0.02 -26.72
CA PHE A 339 12.94 -0.48 -26.76
C PHE A 339 12.08 0.45 -27.63
N PRO A 340 12.20 0.35 -28.97
CA PRO A 340 11.49 1.23 -29.88
C PRO A 340 9.98 1.07 -29.71
N LEU A 341 9.25 2.19 -29.82
CA LEU A 341 7.79 2.19 -29.77
C LEU A 341 7.20 1.83 -31.14
N PRO A 342 6.06 1.11 -31.19
CA PRO A 342 5.39 0.82 -32.46
C PRO A 342 4.96 2.09 -33.22
N ASP A 343 5.16 2.10 -34.55
CA ASP A 343 4.81 3.23 -35.45
C ASP A 343 3.31 3.61 -35.44
N ALA A 344 2.45 2.70 -34.99
CA ALA A 344 1.01 2.95 -34.85
C ALA A 344 0.67 3.95 -33.73
N LEU A 345 1.62 4.25 -32.83
CA LEU A 345 1.38 5.07 -31.65
C LEU A 345 1.76 6.54 -31.89
N THR A 346 0.89 7.44 -31.45
CA THR A 346 1.19 8.86 -31.29
C THR A 346 1.81 9.09 -29.91
N GLN A 347 3.08 9.49 -29.90
CA GLN A 347 3.80 9.77 -28.65
C GLN A 347 3.43 11.16 -28.13
N LEU A 348 3.00 11.23 -26.88
CA LEU A 348 2.68 12.49 -26.20
C LEU A 348 3.78 12.92 -25.21
N GLY A 349 4.75 12.05 -24.95
CA GLY A 349 5.81 12.30 -23.97
C GLY A 349 5.37 12.10 -22.52
N LYS A 350 6.31 12.32 -21.59
CA LYS A 350 6.07 12.20 -20.16
C LYS A 350 5.26 13.40 -19.68
N HIS A 351 4.24 13.14 -18.87
CA HIS A 351 3.40 14.15 -18.25
C HIS A 351 3.66 14.16 -16.74
N ASP A 352 3.48 15.30 -16.10
CA ASP A 352 3.35 15.33 -14.64
C ASP A 352 2.02 14.68 -14.18
N PRO A 353 1.83 14.40 -12.88
CA PRO A 353 0.62 13.72 -12.40
C PRO A 353 -0.69 14.45 -12.76
N GLU A 354 -0.72 15.77 -12.71
CA GLU A 354 -1.93 16.56 -12.94
C GLU A 354 -2.25 16.63 -14.44
N GLU A 355 -1.23 16.82 -15.28
CA GLU A 355 -1.31 16.75 -16.73
C GLU A 355 -1.73 15.35 -17.20
N TYR A 356 -1.19 14.29 -16.60
CA TYR A 356 -1.58 12.92 -16.90
C TYR A 356 -3.05 12.67 -16.50
N ALA A 357 -3.48 13.14 -15.34
CA ALA A 357 -4.87 13.03 -14.91
C ALA A 357 -5.84 13.74 -15.87
N ARG A 358 -5.47 14.91 -16.42
CA ARG A 358 -6.25 15.60 -17.47
C ARG A 358 -6.24 14.83 -18.79
N LEU A 359 -5.09 14.31 -19.20
CA LEU A 359 -4.97 13.45 -20.40
C LEU A 359 -5.85 12.21 -20.28
N LEU A 360 -5.83 11.56 -19.12
CA LEU A 360 -6.68 10.42 -18.84
C LEU A 360 -8.15 10.83 -18.92
N ALA A 361 -8.57 11.91 -18.23
CA ALA A 361 -9.96 12.38 -18.20
C ALA A 361 -10.55 12.73 -19.58
N ARG A 362 -9.72 13.24 -20.50
CA ARG A 362 -10.14 13.54 -21.89
C ARG A 362 -10.10 12.34 -22.82
N SER A 363 -9.43 11.24 -22.44
CA SER A 363 -9.32 10.06 -23.31
C SER A 363 -10.67 9.38 -23.47
N LYS A 364 -10.92 8.77 -24.64
CA LYS A 364 -12.16 8.04 -24.87
C LYS A 364 -12.17 6.68 -24.19
N VAL A 365 -11.02 6.01 -24.18
CA VAL A 365 -10.80 4.67 -23.62
C VAL A 365 -9.36 4.61 -23.10
N LEU A 366 -9.15 3.89 -22.00
CA LEU A 366 -7.82 3.43 -21.58
C LEU A 366 -7.60 1.99 -22.08
N LEU A 367 -6.64 1.79 -22.96
CA LEU A 367 -6.29 0.49 -23.51
C LEU A 367 -5.06 -0.09 -22.79
N GLY A 368 -5.28 -1.19 -22.09
CA GLY A 368 -4.26 -2.06 -21.55
C GLY A 368 -3.50 -2.82 -22.63
N VAL A 369 -2.19 -2.89 -22.48
CA VAL A 369 -1.28 -3.69 -23.32
C VAL A 369 -0.53 -4.73 -22.50
N GLY A 370 -0.99 -5.00 -21.27
CA GLY A 370 -0.45 -6.05 -20.41
C GLY A 370 0.32 -5.64 -19.18
N PHE A 371 1.25 -4.72 -19.36
CA PHE A 371 2.04 -4.16 -18.29
C PHE A 371 1.78 -2.65 -18.16
N PRO A 372 1.74 -2.11 -16.92
CA PRO A 372 1.91 -2.81 -15.65
C PRO A 372 0.66 -3.65 -15.27
N VAL A 373 0.88 -4.73 -14.51
CA VAL A 373 -0.20 -5.55 -13.93
C VAL A 373 -0.72 -4.92 -12.64
N ILE A 374 -2.02 -5.05 -12.35
CA ILE A 374 -2.68 -4.61 -11.08
C ILE A 374 -2.34 -3.14 -10.70
N SER A 375 -2.26 -2.27 -11.71
CA SER A 375 -2.01 -0.83 -11.53
C SER A 375 -3.24 -0.10 -11.01
N PRO A 376 -3.12 0.99 -10.23
CA PRO A 376 -4.27 1.84 -9.88
C PRO A 376 -4.90 2.58 -11.07
N THR A 377 -4.16 2.78 -12.17
CA THR A 377 -4.58 3.63 -13.31
C THR A 377 -5.94 3.28 -13.92
N PRO A 378 -6.34 2.00 -14.08
CA PRO A 378 -7.68 1.67 -14.54
C PRO A 378 -8.78 2.21 -13.60
N TYR A 379 -8.62 2.18 -12.28
CA TYR A 379 -9.58 2.79 -11.37
C TYR A 379 -9.60 4.32 -11.50
N GLU A 380 -8.44 4.95 -11.71
CA GLU A 380 -8.37 6.38 -12.03
C GLU A 380 -9.07 6.74 -13.35
N ALA A 381 -9.10 5.83 -14.32
CA ALA A 381 -9.82 6.00 -15.58
C ALA A 381 -11.33 5.93 -15.35
N LEU A 382 -11.78 4.89 -14.63
CA LEU A 382 -13.19 4.68 -14.33
C LEU A 382 -13.78 5.87 -13.55
N CYS A 383 -13.07 6.39 -12.55
CA CYS A 383 -13.56 7.52 -11.77
C CYS A 383 -13.60 8.84 -12.54
N ARG A 384 -13.03 8.88 -13.76
CA ARG A 384 -13.10 10.01 -14.71
C ARG A 384 -14.09 9.76 -15.84
N GLY A 385 -14.83 8.66 -15.80
CA GLY A 385 -15.79 8.29 -16.82
C GLY A 385 -15.15 7.73 -18.09
N VAL A 386 -13.97 7.11 -17.97
CA VAL A 386 -13.23 6.50 -19.08
C VAL A 386 -13.27 4.98 -18.94
N PRO A 387 -13.95 4.25 -19.83
CA PRO A 387 -13.96 2.80 -19.80
C PRO A 387 -12.57 2.25 -20.14
N VAL A 388 -12.30 1.03 -19.68
CA VAL A 388 -11.00 0.38 -19.86
C VAL A 388 -11.13 -0.88 -20.72
N VAL A 389 -10.12 -1.15 -21.54
CA VAL A 389 -10.01 -2.37 -22.36
C VAL A 389 -8.74 -3.09 -21.97
N LEU A 390 -8.83 -4.31 -21.43
CA LEU A 390 -7.72 -4.99 -20.75
C LEU A 390 -7.48 -6.40 -21.32
N PRO A 391 -6.21 -6.81 -21.53
CA PRO A 391 -5.86 -8.11 -22.08
C PRO A 391 -5.92 -9.25 -21.07
N TYR A 392 -6.17 -10.45 -21.59
CA TYR A 392 -5.93 -11.74 -20.95
C TYR A 392 -5.34 -12.77 -21.93
N SER A 393 -4.56 -13.73 -21.42
CA SER A 393 -3.89 -14.77 -22.23
C SER A 393 -4.46 -16.18 -22.06
N HIS A 394 -5.14 -16.45 -20.95
CA HIS A 394 -5.69 -17.79 -20.68
C HIS A 394 -7.06 -17.98 -21.33
N HIS A 395 -7.48 -19.22 -21.56
CA HIS A 395 -8.79 -19.53 -22.12
C HIS A 395 -9.96 -19.09 -21.21
N GLU A 396 -9.71 -18.93 -19.91
CA GLU A 396 -10.73 -18.55 -18.93
C GLU A 396 -10.62 -17.08 -18.55
N LYS A 397 -11.77 -16.39 -18.54
CA LYS A 397 -11.88 -15.02 -18.00
C LYS A 397 -11.65 -15.03 -16.48
N PRO A 398 -11.16 -13.92 -15.89
CA PRO A 398 -10.96 -13.88 -14.45
C PRO A 398 -12.31 -14.06 -13.75
N THR A 399 -12.35 -14.97 -12.78
CA THR A 399 -13.47 -15.10 -11.86
C THR A 399 -13.37 -14.00 -10.78
N PRO A 400 -14.49 -13.55 -10.19
CA PRO A 400 -14.47 -12.57 -9.11
C PRO A 400 -13.74 -13.04 -7.85
N ASP A 401 -13.61 -14.36 -7.68
CA ASP A 401 -13.07 -14.98 -6.48
C ASP A 401 -11.74 -15.69 -6.73
N GLY A 402 -10.94 -15.78 -5.66
CA GLY A 402 -9.74 -16.58 -5.59
C GLY A 402 -8.46 -15.87 -6.06
N TRP A 403 -7.35 -16.60 -6.02
CA TRP A 403 -6.04 -16.07 -6.39
C TRP A 403 -5.89 -15.82 -7.90
N ASN A 404 -6.69 -16.51 -8.73
CA ASN A 404 -6.54 -16.50 -10.18
C ASN A 404 -6.65 -15.07 -10.75
N MET A 405 -7.55 -14.24 -10.23
CA MET A 405 -7.74 -12.86 -10.72
C MET A 405 -6.51 -11.96 -10.52
N TYR A 406 -5.57 -12.34 -9.67
CA TYR A 406 -4.33 -11.60 -9.41
C TYR A 406 -3.13 -12.17 -10.18
N HIS A 407 -3.34 -13.19 -11.01
CA HIS A 407 -2.27 -13.84 -11.76
C HIS A 407 -1.84 -12.97 -12.96
N GLY A 408 -0.76 -12.19 -12.79
CA GLY A 408 -0.28 -11.22 -13.78
C GLY A 408 0.17 -11.82 -15.13
N TRP A 409 0.36 -13.14 -15.22
CA TRP A 409 0.57 -13.81 -16.51
C TRP A 409 -0.71 -14.10 -17.27
N SER A 410 -1.84 -14.13 -16.56
CA SER A 410 -3.14 -14.47 -17.13
C SER A 410 -3.98 -13.25 -17.42
N TYR A 411 -3.88 -12.23 -16.57
CA TYR A 411 -4.70 -11.01 -16.63
C TYR A 411 -3.83 -9.79 -16.37
N GLN A 412 -4.03 -8.71 -17.14
CA GLN A 412 -3.40 -7.43 -16.77
C GLN A 412 -3.96 -6.89 -15.44
N HIS A 413 -5.29 -6.94 -15.27
CA HIS A 413 -5.92 -6.40 -14.06
C HIS A 413 -7.24 -7.11 -13.73
N GLY A 414 -7.18 -8.34 -13.21
CA GLY A 414 -8.38 -9.15 -12.94
C GLY A 414 -9.46 -8.48 -12.08
N PRO A 415 -9.13 -7.77 -10.97
CA PRO A 415 -10.15 -7.05 -10.18
C PRO A 415 -10.97 -6.03 -10.97
N VAL A 416 -10.34 -5.28 -11.87
CA VAL A 416 -11.06 -4.31 -12.72
C VAL A 416 -11.82 -5.03 -13.82
N MET A 417 -11.25 -6.08 -14.40
CA MET A 417 -11.93 -6.90 -15.41
C MET A 417 -13.21 -7.56 -14.86
N ALA A 418 -13.22 -7.93 -13.58
CA ALA A 418 -14.38 -8.51 -12.90
C ALA A 418 -15.57 -7.54 -12.78
N LEU A 419 -15.36 -6.22 -12.91
CA LEU A 419 -16.44 -5.23 -12.99
C LEU A 419 -17.31 -5.41 -14.25
N GLY A 420 -16.72 -5.96 -15.32
CA GLY A 420 -17.41 -6.20 -16.59
C GLY A 420 -17.81 -4.92 -17.33
N GLU A 421 -18.48 -5.11 -18.46
CA GLU A 421 -18.98 -4.02 -19.29
C GLU A 421 -20.18 -3.33 -18.59
N PRO A 422 -20.31 -2.00 -18.67
CA PRO A 422 -19.61 -1.09 -19.59
C PRO A 422 -18.30 -0.51 -19.05
N TYR A 423 -17.85 -0.89 -17.84
CA TYR A 423 -16.67 -0.32 -17.19
C TYR A 423 -15.36 -0.91 -17.74
N ALA A 424 -15.30 -2.24 -17.81
CA ALA A 424 -14.13 -2.99 -18.22
C ALA A 424 -14.47 -4.00 -19.32
N TYR A 425 -13.81 -3.85 -20.46
CA TYR A 425 -13.86 -4.77 -21.58
C TYR A 425 -12.61 -5.63 -21.54
N SER A 426 -12.78 -6.95 -21.61
CA SER A 426 -11.66 -7.90 -21.59
C SER A 426 -11.47 -8.51 -22.97
N TYR A 427 -10.24 -8.55 -23.48
CA TYR A 427 -9.92 -9.14 -24.79
C TYR A 427 -8.83 -10.21 -24.73
N ASN A 428 -8.96 -11.23 -25.56
CA ASN A 428 -7.96 -12.30 -25.68
C ASN A 428 -6.77 -11.81 -26.52
N VAL A 429 -5.55 -11.87 -26.00
CA VAL A 429 -4.36 -11.42 -26.75
C VAL A 429 -4.06 -12.26 -27.99
N HIS A 430 -4.60 -13.47 -28.06
CA HIS A 430 -4.46 -14.36 -29.21
C HIS A 430 -5.54 -14.14 -30.28
N ASP A 431 -6.47 -13.20 -30.05
CA ASP A 431 -7.54 -12.84 -30.98
C ASP A 431 -7.55 -11.31 -31.24
N PRO A 432 -6.83 -10.84 -32.28
CA PRO A 432 -6.82 -9.44 -32.68
C PRO A 432 -8.22 -8.87 -33.01
N ASP A 433 -9.17 -9.72 -33.38
CA ASP A 433 -10.51 -9.30 -33.79
C ASP A 433 -11.37 -9.03 -32.55
N ASP A 434 -11.19 -9.83 -31.49
CA ASP A 434 -11.74 -9.56 -30.17
C ASP A 434 -11.24 -8.21 -29.63
N LEU A 435 -9.94 -7.91 -29.73
CA LEU A 435 -9.41 -6.60 -29.35
C LEU A 435 -10.11 -5.45 -30.10
N VAL A 436 -10.23 -5.56 -31.43
CA VAL A 436 -10.88 -4.53 -32.24
C VAL A 436 -12.35 -4.37 -31.86
N ASP A 437 -13.11 -5.47 -31.70
CA ASP A 437 -14.51 -5.41 -31.28
C ASP A 437 -14.65 -4.73 -29.91
N LYS A 438 -13.91 -5.20 -28.91
CA LYS A 438 -13.96 -4.67 -27.54
C LYS A 438 -13.63 -3.20 -27.48
N LEU A 439 -12.62 -2.77 -28.22
CA LEU A 439 -12.25 -1.36 -28.28
C LEU A 439 -13.32 -0.51 -28.97
N LEU A 440 -13.87 -0.97 -30.11
CA LEU A 440 -14.94 -0.25 -30.81
C LEU A 440 -16.22 -0.16 -29.98
N ARG A 441 -16.52 -1.17 -29.16
CA ARG A 441 -17.64 -1.14 -28.21
C ARG A 441 -17.39 -0.13 -27.09
N ALA A 442 -16.22 -0.17 -26.45
CA ALA A 442 -15.84 0.81 -25.43
C ALA A 442 -15.91 2.26 -25.96
N LEU A 443 -15.42 2.50 -27.18
CA LEU A 443 -15.47 3.81 -27.85
C LEU A 443 -16.90 4.34 -28.06
N ARG A 444 -17.88 3.44 -28.23
CA ARG A 444 -19.29 3.79 -28.45
C ARG A 444 -20.12 3.85 -27.17
N THR A 445 -19.55 3.45 -26.04
CA THR A 445 -20.27 3.32 -24.77
C THR A 445 -19.58 4.16 -23.68
N PRO A 446 -19.81 5.49 -23.68
CA PRO A 446 -19.30 6.33 -22.60
C PRO A 446 -19.95 5.93 -21.27
N ILE A 447 -19.16 5.97 -20.19
CA ILE A 447 -19.63 5.74 -18.83
C ILE A 447 -19.71 7.05 -18.05
N GLU A 448 -20.52 7.03 -16.99
CA GLU A 448 -20.38 8.02 -15.92
C GLU A 448 -19.12 7.73 -15.09
N PRO A 449 -18.54 8.76 -14.42
CA PRO A 449 -17.57 8.56 -13.37
C PRO A 449 -18.00 7.47 -12.39
N PHE A 450 -17.13 6.50 -12.17
CA PHE A 450 -17.39 5.35 -11.31
C PHE A 450 -16.21 5.08 -10.38
N ILE A 451 -16.50 5.03 -9.09
CA ILE A 451 -15.57 4.58 -8.05
C ILE A 451 -16.23 3.36 -7.41
N PRO A 452 -15.55 2.19 -7.38
CA PRO A 452 -16.08 1.03 -6.67
C PRO A 452 -16.41 1.39 -5.21
N PRO A 453 -17.55 0.96 -4.65
CA PRO A 453 -17.98 1.36 -3.30
C PRO A 453 -16.92 1.16 -2.22
N GLU A 454 -16.15 0.06 -2.29
CA GLU A 454 -15.07 -0.30 -1.38
C GLU A 454 -13.82 0.57 -1.50
N MET A 455 -13.67 1.31 -2.61
CA MET A 455 -12.56 2.22 -2.88
C MET A 455 -12.92 3.69 -2.65
N THR A 456 -14.10 3.97 -2.09
CA THR A 456 -14.42 5.33 -1.60
C THR A 456 -13.58 5.64 -0.36
N THR A 457 -13.26 6.91 -0.14
CA THR A 457 -12.47 7.36 1.02
C THR A 457 -13.17 6.97 2.32
N ALA A 458 -14.50 7.11 2.36
CA ALA A 458 -15.31 6.70 3.51
C ALA A 458 -15.20 5.19 3.79
N ALA A 459 -15.30 4.35 2.76
CA ALA A 459 -15.18 2.90 2.93
C ALA A 459 -13.77 2.48 3.37
N VAL A 460 -12.73 3.07 2.76
CA VAL A 460 -11.34 2.80 3.16
C VAL A 460 -11.10 3.21 4.61
N TYR A 461 -11.56 4.39 5.03
CA TYR A 461 -11.38 4.84 6.41
C TYR A 461 -12.14 3.98 7.41
N ALA A 462 -13.36 3.56 7.06
CA ALA A 462 -14.11 2.60 7.87
C ALA A 462 -13.34 1.28 8.02
N ARG A 463 -12.75 0.76 6.94
CA ARG A 463 -11.94 -0.47 6.98
C ARG A 463 -10.64 -0.30 7.75
N VAL A 464 -9.94 0.81 7.61
CA VAL A 464 -8.74 1.12 8.41
C VAL A 464 -9.09 1.14 9.89
N ARG A 465 -10.19 1.80 10.26
CA ARG A 465 -10.68 1.81 11.65
C ARG A 465 -11.00 0.41 12.14
N GLU A 466 -11.78 -0.36 11.37
CA GLU A 466 -12.11 -1.76 11.68
C GLU A 466 -10.85 -2.56 11.99
N VAL A 467 -9.85 -2.53 11.10
CA VAL A 467 -8.58 -3.22 11.27
C VAL A 467 -7.85 -2.77 12.53
N LEU A 468 -7.77 -1.46 12.79
CA LEU A 468 -7.03 -0.95 13.95
C LEU A 468 -7.76 -1.17 15.28
N THR A 469 -9.08 -1.28 15.28
CA THR A 469 -9.87 -1.52 16.50
C THR A 469 -10.25 -2.98 16.71
N HIS A 470 -9.85 -3.87 15.79
CA HIS A 470 -10.10 -5.30 15.91
C HIS A 470 -9.34 -5.90 17.09
N ASP A 471 -9.95 -6.89 17.74
CA ASP A 471 -9.37 -7.62 18.87
C ASP A 471 -8.33 -8.65 18.39
N TRP A 472 -7.20 -8.14 17.93
CA TRP A 472 -6.06 -8.95 17.48
C TRP A 472 -5.41 -9.73 18.62
N GLU A 473 -5.44 -9.18 19.85
CA GLU A 473 -4.93 -9.85 21.05
C GLU A 473 -5.77 -11.07 21.39
N GLY A 474 -7.10 -10.94 21.41
CA GLY A 474 -8.00 -12.07 21.63
C GLY A 474 -7.94 -13.10 20.49
N GLU A 475 -7.73 -12.71 19.23
CA GLU A 475 -7.44 -13.68 18.15
C GLU A 475 -6.13 -14.43 18.38
N TYR A 476 -5.07 -13.72 18.77
CA TYR A 476 -3.78 -14.30 19.11
C TYR A 476 -3.88 -15.28 20.27
N ASP A 477 -4.53 -14.90 21.36
CA ASP A 477 -4.69 -15.74 22.54
C ASP A 477 -5.45 -17.01 22.20
N ARG A 478 -6.50 -16.94 21.36
CA ARG A 478 -7.20 -18.13 20.86
C ARG A 478 -6.28 -19.05 20.06
N ILE A 479 -5.43 -18.50 19.19
CA ILE A 479 -4.47 -19.28 18.40
C ILE A 479 -3.45 -19.97 19.32
N VAL A 480 -2.85 -19.21 20.24
CA VAL A 480 -1.79 -19.73 21.13
C VAL A 480 -2.33 -20.72 22.14
N ALA A 481 -3.53 -20.48 22.70
CA ALA A 481 -4.16 -21.45 23.60
C ALA A 481 -4.53 -22.76 22.88
N GLY A 482 -4.92 -22.69 21.61
CA GLY A 482 -5.32 -23.87 20.83
C GLY A 482 -4.16 -24.73 20.34
N ARG A 483 -3.04 -24.12 19.92
CA ARG A 483 -1.93 -24.85 19.27
C ARG A 483 -0.51 -24.41 19.66
N GLY A 484 -0.38 -23.54 20.66
CA GLY A 484 0.88 -22.87 20.98
C GLY A 484 1.25 -21.77 19.98
N MET A 485 2.34 -21.05 20.24
CA MET A 485 2.88 -20.05 19.31
C MET A 485 3.27 -20.74 17.99
N PRO A 486 2.62 -20.43 16.85
CA PRO A 486 2.92 -21.09 15.60
C PRO A 486 4.36 -20.84 15.13
N ARG A 487 4.97 -21.86 14.52
CA ARG A 487 6.33 -21.79 13.98
C ARG A 487 6.29 -21.58 12.48
N TYR A 488 7.27 -20.86 11.95
CA TYR A 488 7.55 -20.92 10.53
C TYR A 488 7.96 -22.34 10.12
N PRO A 489 7.55 -22.83 8.93
CA PRO A 489 8.09 -24.06 8.37
C PRO A 489 9.61 -23.96 8.24
N ASP A 490 10.35 -25.01 8.61
CA ASP A 490 11.82 -24.99 8.60
C ASP A 490 12.39 -24.59 7.23
N ILE A 491 11.84 -25.13 6.15
CA ILE A 491 12.24 -24.80 4.77
C ILE A 491 12.06 -23.32 4.41
N MET A 492 11.08 -22.64 5.00
CA MET A 492 10.89 -21.20 4.80
C MET A 492 12.04 -20.43 5.43
N VAL A 493 12.46 -20.82 6.65
CA VAL A 493 13.60 -20.23 7.34
C VAL A 493 14.91 -20.58 6.65
N ASP A 494 15.11 -21.84 6.25
CA ASP A 494 16.31 -22.30 5.54
C ASP A 494 16.57 -21.46 4.28
N LYS A 495 15.56 -21.31 3.43
CA LYS A 495 15.69 -20.56 2.18
C LYS A 495 15.78 -19.04 2.39
N CYS A 496 15.09 -18.55 3.41
CA CYS A 496 15.20 -17.17 3.88
C CYS A 496 16.65 -16.79 4.21
N PHE A 497 17.36 -17.64 4.98
CA PHE A 497 18.73 -17.37 5.41
C PHE A 497 19.81 -17.72 4.39
N ASN A 498 19.60 -18.74 3.55
CA ASN A 498 20.60 -19.17 2.57
C ASN A 498 20.70 -18.24 1.33
N GLY A 499 19.87 -17.19 1.26
CA GLY A 499 19.90 -16.24 0.15
C GLY A 499 19.59 -16.87 -1.21
N GLU A 500 18.99 -18.05 -1.23
CA GLU A 500 18.63 -18.81 -2.43
C GLU A 500 17.45 -18.13 -3.14
N HIS A 501 17.67 -16.99 -3.79
CA HIS A 501 16.73 -16.33 -4.73
C HIS A 501 15.31 -16.06 -4.24
N VAL A 502 15.01 -16.24 -2.95
CA VAL A 502 13.72 -15.91 -2.39
C VAL A 502 13.78 -14.54 -1.73
N ALA A 503 13.16 -13.60 -2.42
CA ALA A 503 12.94 -12.19 -2.04
C ALA A 503 12.57 -11.93 -0.56
N PRO A 504 11.97 -12.86 0.22
CA PRO A 504 11.49 -12.54 1.56
C PRO A 504 12.48 -12.27 2.67
N CYS A 505 13.77 -12.54 2.48
CA CYS A 505 14.72 -12.37 3.57
C CYS A 505 16.07 -11.82 3.15
N SER A 506 16.45 -11.98 1.90
CA SER A 506 17.50 -11.15 1.34
C SER A 506 16.92 -9.75 1.19
N GLY A 507 17.27 -8.80 2.07
CA GLY A 507 16.99 -7.36 1.90
C GLY A 507 17.53 -6.74 0.60
N LYS A 508 17.96 -7.57 -0.35
CA LYS A 508 18.28 -7.25 -1.73
C LYS A 508 17.04 -7.56 -2.59
N TYR A 509 16.11 -6.62 -2.67
CA TYR A 509 15.25 -6.56 -3.85
C TYR A 509 16.16 -6.21 -5.05
N PRO A 510 16.26 -7.06 -6.10
CA PRO A 510 16.56 -6.53 -7.42
C PRO A 510 15.34 -5.70 -7.82
N MET A 511 15.44 -4.38 -7.68
CA MET A 511 14.47 -3.46 -8.28
C MET A 511 14.57 -3.61 -9.81
N PRO A 512 13.45 -3.68 -10.54
CA PRO A 512 13.46 -3.53 -12.00
C PRO A 512 13.98 -2.16 -12.44
#